data_AF-A0A182G059-F1
#
_entry.id   AF-A0A182G059-F1
#
_cell.length_a   1.000
_cell.length_b   1.000
_cell.length_c   1.000
_cell.angle_alpha   90.00
_cell.angle_beta   90.00
_cell.angle_gamma   90.00
#
_symmetry.space_group_name_H-M   'P 1'
#
loop_
_entity.id
_entity.type
_entity.pdbx_description
1 polymer ?
#
loop_
_entity_poly.entity_id
_entity_poly.type
_entity_poly.pdbx_seq_one_letter_code
_entity_poly.pdbx_strand_id
1 'polypeptide(L)'
;MRVRRELSPTLSTYCLRGSIRRSQHYVRIVTGETTFEQYVEVMFQSDAVFESLCLSQTNDSSEAQRMVAANIELQNCVNQYHDPQNFTNSLDELTVEKRKQFIDFNCAEFEEIKKCYIPFERQMKVCLSERDLSMARTLIILEKEFEFICENEGANVVPMHRSNYSFCAGNLNVLLQQCSEAQWQQLRRKTISTMTTQDCSTFEELSNCFQENIKKCGAPLFAQLFAIRYRDIVRQTPCSELIAVRED
;
A
#
# COMPACT_ATOMS: atom_id res chain seq x y z
N MET A 1 -17.69 -36.08 15.27
CA MET A 1 -16.35 -35.48 15.18
C MET A 1 -16.35 -34.45 14.05
N ARG A 2 -16.36 -33.15 14.38
CA ARG A 2 -16.21 -32.05 13.41
C ARG A 2 -14.74 -31.67 13.36
N VAL A 3 -14.09 -31.93 12.23
CA VAL A 3 -12.73 -31.46 11.97
C VAL A 3 -12.83 -30.01 11.49
N ARG A 4 -12.43 -29.05 12.33
CA ARG A 4 -12.13 -27.68 11.92
C ARG A 4 -10.90 -27.75 11.01
N ARG A 5 -11.04 -27.35 9.74
CA ARG A 5 -9.89 -27.00 8.90
C ARG A 5 -9.46 -25.60 9.29
N GLU A 6 -8.27 -25.49 9.86
CA GLU A 6 -7.57 -24.23 10.04
C GLU A 6 -7.20 -23.66 8.66
N LEU A 7 -7.71 -22.47 8.35
CA LEU A 7 -7.33 -21.70 7.18
C LEU A 7 -6.01 -21.00 7.48
N SER A 8 -5.01 -21.27 6.65
CA SER A 8 -3.72 -20.57 6.62
C SER A 8 -3.95 -19.07 6.37
N PRO A 9 -3.22 -18.15 7.04
CA PRO A 9 -3.44 -16.71 6.91
C PRO A 9 -2.84 -16.20 5.58
N THR A 10 -3.62 -16.26 4.51
CA THR A 10 -3.30 -15.57 3.24
C THR A 10 -3.64 -14.08 3.34
N LEU A 11 -2.90 -13.24 2.61
CA LEU A 11 -3.06 -11.82 2.23
C LEU A 11 -4.18 -10.94 2.79
N SER A 12 -5.39 -11.48 2.95
CA SER A 12 -6.53 -10.80 3.59
C SER A 12 -6.18 -10.27 4.98
N THR A 13 -5.26 -10.92 5.68
CA THR A 13 -4.82 -10.48 7.03
C THR A 13 -3.93 -9.24 7.01
N TYR A 14 -3.15 -9.00 5.93
CA TYR A 14 -2.24 -7.85 5.85
C TYR A 14 -2.86 -6.62 5.20
N CYS A 15 -3.92 -6.78 4.39
CA CYS A 15 -4.65 -5.64 3.85
C CYS A 15 -5.89 -5.25 4.68
N LEU A 16 -6.43 -6.10 5.58
CA LEU A 16 -7.76 -5.83 6.15
C LEU A 16 -8.01 -6.28 7.60
N ARG A 17 -7.09 -6.97 8.27
CA ARG A 17 -7.31 -7.39 9.67
C ARG A 17 -6.02 -7.42 10.48
N GLY A 18 -5.61 -6.24 10.94
CA GLY A 18 -4.99 -6.12 12.25
C GLY A 18 -5.97 -6.69 13.29
N SER A 19 -5.70 -7.89 13.77
CA SER A 19 -6.54 -8.57 14.75
C SER A 19 -6.56 -7.76 16.05
N ILE A 20 -7.65 -7.03 16.30
CA ILE A 20 -7.88 -6.27 17.52
C ILE A 20 -7.99 -7.26 18.69
N ARG A 21 -6.89 -7.50 19.40
CA ARG A 21 -6.98 -7.63 20.85
C ARG A 21 -7.05 -6.22 21.40
N ARG A 22 -8.22 -5.82 21.93
CA ARG A 22 -8.34 -4.69 22.87
C ARG A 22 -7.60 -5.06 24.16
N SER A 23 -6.27 -5.08 24.10
CA SER A 23 -5.48 -4.76 25.27
C SER A 23 -5.56 -3.25 25.41
N GLN A 24 -5.77 -2.73 26.62
CA GLN A 24 -5.63 -1.31 26.94
C GLN A 24 -4.19 -0.87 26.65
N HIS A 25 -3.87 -0.66 25.39
CA HIS A 25 -2.63 -0.02 24.98
C HIS A 25 -2.90 1.47 25.04
N TYR A 26 -2.22 2.13 25.97
CA TYR A 26 -2.00 3.56 25.92
C TYR A 26 -1.62 3.92 24.48
N VAL A 27 -2.47 4.64 23.76
CA VAL A 27 -2.11 5.20 22.46
C VAL A 27 -0.93 6.12 22.74
N ARG A 28 0.26 5.70 22.32
CA ARG A 28 1.45 6.53 22.49
C ARG A 28 1.28 7.70 21.52
N ILE A 29 0.97 8.87 22.07
CA ILE A 29 0.90 10.11 21.29
C ILE A 29 2.26 10.31 20.64
N VAL A 30 2.26 10.32 19.31
CA VAL A 30 3.44 10.62 18.52
C VAL A 30 3.66 12.12 18.59
N THR A 31 4.84 12.52 19.03
CA THR A 31 5.25 13.92 19.08
C THR A 31 6.40 14.12 18.11
N GLY A 32 6.24 15.05 17.15
CA GLY A 32 7.24 15.32 16.11
C GLY A 32 6.76 14.96 14.71
N GLU A 33 7.63 15.10 13.72
CA GLU A 33 7.33 14.72 12.34
C GLU A 33 7.18 13.20 12.19
N THR A 34 6.34 12.78 11.26
CA THR A 34 6.08 11.37 10.94
C THR A 34 7.33 10.66 10.42
N THR A 35 7.59 9.47 10.96
CA THR A 35 8.72 8.63 10.57
C THR A 35 8.37 7.68 9.41
N PHE A 36 9.38 7.10 8.77
CA PHE A 36 9.17 6.05 7.76
C PHE A 36 8.41 4.83 8.29
N GLU A 37 8.66 4.41 9.53
CA GLU A 37 7.92 3.31 10.17
C GLU A 37 6.42 3.63 10.24
N GLN A 38 6.08 4.86 10.60
CA GLN A 38 4.69 5.31 10.68
C GLN A 38 4.04 5.42 9.30
N TYR A 39 4.76 5.90 8.29
CA TYR A 39 4.25 5.89 6.91
C TYR A 39 4.01 4.47 6.40
N VAL A 40 4.87 3.50 6.73
CA VAL A 40 4.62 2.08 6.41
C VAL A 40 3.35 1.60 7.12
N GLU A 41 3.15 1.95 8.40
CA GLU A 41 1.92 1.62 9.11
C GLU A 41 0.67 2.32 8.54
N VAL A 42 0.79 3.54 8.00
CA VAL A 42 -0.26 4.24 7.25
C VAL A 42 -0.58 3.53 5.94
N MET A 43 0.43 3.05 5.20
CA MET A 43 0.26 2.25 3.99
C MET A 43 -0.53 0.96 4.28
N PHE A 44 -0.29 0.34 5.44
CA PHE A 44 -1.07 -0.81 5.95
C PHE A 44 -2.33 -0.42 6.72
N GLN A 45 -2.73 0.86 6.66
CA GLN A 45 -3.96 1.38 7.23
C GLN A 45 -4.12 1.08 8.73
N SER A 46 -3.05 1.25 9.52
CA SER A 46 -3.06 1.04 10.97
C SER A 46 -3.93 2.07 11.70
N ASP A 47 -5.00 1.60 12.32
CA ASP A 47 -5.91 2.43 13.15
C ASP A 47 -5.15 3.20 14.23
N ALA A 48 -4.18 2.56 14.89
CA ALA A 48 -3.44 3.17 15.99
C ALA A 48 -2.57 4.35 15.53
N VAL A 49 -2.01 4.28 14.32
CA VAL A 49 -1.22 5.40 13.77
C VAL A 49 -2.14 6.53 13.35
N PHE A 50 -3.25 6.24 12.68
CA PHE A 50 -4.22 7.26 12.32
C PHE A 50 -4.79 7.98 13.55
N GLU A 51 -5.14 7.24 14.59
CA GLU A 51 -5.60 7.81 15.86
C GLU A 51 -4.52 8.71 16.47
N SER A 52 -3.28 8.24 16.55
CA SER A 52 -2.18 8.99 17.16
C SER A 52 -1.80 10.24 16.37
N LEU A 53 -1.70 10.17 15.04
CA LEU A 53 -1.42 11.31 14.18
C LEU A 53 -2.56 12.34 14.26
N CYS A 54 -3.82 11.91 14.19
CA CYS A 54 -4.95 12.81 14.29
C CYS A 54 -5.00 13.51 15.65
N LEU A 55 -4.78 12.76 16.74
CA LEU A 55 -4.75 13.33 18.09
C LEU A 55 -3.62 14.34 18.26
N SER A 56 -2.44 14.06 17.68
CA SER A 56 -1.29 14.99 17.70
C SER A 56 -1.60 16.30 16.96
N GLN A 57 -2.28 16.21 15.81
CA GLN A 57 -2.62 17.37 14.98
C GLN A 57 -3.78 18.21 15.55
N THR A 58 -4.81 17.56 16.10
CA THR A 58 -6.07 18.24 16.48
C THR A 58 -6.20 18.47 17.99
N ASN A 59 -5.49 17.68 18.80
CA ASN A 59 -5.71 17.56 20.24
C ASN A 59 -7.18 17.24 20.61
N ASP A 60 -7.91 16.57 19.70
CA ASP A 60 -9.31 16.18 19.86
C ASP A 60 -9.47 14.66 19.70
N SER A 61 -9.82 13.99 20.81
CA SER A 61 -10.03 12.54 20.82
C SER A 61 -11.26 12.11 20.01
N SER A 62 -12.23 12.99 19.82
CA SER A 62 -13.40 12.72 18.99
C SER A 62 -13.05 12.74 17.50
N GLU A 63 -12.15 13.62 17.05
CA GLU A 63 -11.63 13.60 15.68
C GLU A 63 -10.74 12.37 15.44
N ALA A 64 -9.93 12.00 16.43
CA ALA A 64 -9.10 10.79 16.35
C ALA A 64 -9.97 9.52 16.21
N GLN A 65 -11.07 9.43 16.97
CA GLN A 65 -12.05 8.33 16.82
C GLN A 65 -12.77 8.36 15.46
N ARG A 66 -13.11 9.54 14.94
CA ARG A 66 -13.69 9.69 13.59
C ARG A 66 -12.71 9.22 12.51
N MET A 67 -11.41 9.47 12.67
CA MET A 67 -10.38 8.98 11.75
C MET A 67 -10.32 7.46 11.69
N VAL A 68 -10.34 6.80 12.84
CA VAL A 68 -10.38 5.33 12.93
C VAL A 68 -11.66 4.79 12.29
N ALA A 69 -12.81 5.39 12.59
CA ALA A 69 -14.08 4.99 11.98
C ALA A 69 -14.04 5.15 10.45
N ALA A 70 -13.51 6.26 9.94
CA ALA A 70 -13.36 6.49 8.50
C ALA A 70 -12.43 5.46 7.84
N ASN A 71 -11.37 5.02 8.52
CA ASN A 71 -10.48 3.96 8.02
C ASN A 71 -11.21 2.61 7.91
N ILE A 72 -11.99 2.24 8.93
CA ILE A 72 -12.82 1.03 8.92
C ILE A 72 -13.87 1.09 7.80
N GLU A 73 -14.51 2.24 7.62
CA GLU A 73 -15.48 2.46 6.54
C GLU A 73 -14.83 2.35 5.15
N LEU A 74 -13.64 2.93 4.96
CA LEU A 74 -12.87 2.77 3.74
C LEU A 74 -12.62 1.29 3.44
N GLN A 75 -12.08 0.54 4.40
CA GLN A 75 -11.78 -0.89 4.25
C GLN A 75 -13.04 -1.68 3.89
N ASN A 76 -14.15 -1.42 4.58
CA ASN A 76 -15.43 -2.08 4.28
C ASN A 76 -15.94 -1.75 2.87
N CYS A 77 -15.81 -0.50 2.42
CA CYS A 77 -16.20 -0.06 1.10
C CYS A 77 -15.34 -0.73 0.01
N VAL A 78 -14.01 -0.71 0.16
CA VAL A 78 -13.08 -1.37 -0.78
C VAL A 78 -13.40 -2.86 -0.92
N ASN A 79 -13.68 -3.54 0.19
CA ASN A 79 -13.99 -4.98 0.21
C ASN A 79 -15.30 -5.36 -0.49
N GLN A 80 -16.20 -4.41 -0.73
CA GLN A 80 -17.41 -4.67 -1.51
C GLN A 80 -17.11 -4.79 -3.00
N TYR A 81 -16.03 -4.14 -3.47
CA TYR A 81 -15.68 -4.02 -4.88
C TYR A 81 -14.35 -4.67 -5.22
N HIS A 82 -13.62 -5.22 -4.25
CA HIS A 82 -12.33 -5.83 -4.53
C HIS A 82 -12.10 -7.06 -3.68
N ASP A 83 -11.86 -8.18 -4.36
CA ASP A 83 -11.32 -9.39 -3.75
C ASP A 83 -9.87 -9.58 -4.23
N PRO A 84 -8.86 -9.27 -3.40
CA PRO A 84 -7.45 -9.41 -3.75
C PRO A 84 -7.05 -10.84 -4.15
N GLN A 85 -7.71 -11.86 -3.58
CA GLN A 85 -7.42 -13.26 -3.90
C GLN A 85 -8.01 -13.61 -5.27
N ASN A 86 -9.24 -13.18 -5.55
CA ASN A 86 -9.84 -13.37 -6.86
C ASN A 86 -9.05 -12.64 -7.95
N PHE A 87 -8.61 -11.42 -7.68
CA PHE A 87 -7.78 -10.63 -8.60
C PHE A 87 -6.48 -11.36 -8.97
N THR A 88 -5.73 -11.81 -7.97
CA THR A 88 -4.46 -12.53 -8.19
C THR A 88 -4.64 -13.88 -8.85
N ASN A 89 -5.66 -14.66 -8.48
CA ASN A 89 -5.98 -15.93 -9.14
C ASN A 89 -6.37 -15.71 -10.60
N SER A 90 -7.15 -14.67 -10.89
CA SER A 90 -7.56 -14.33 -12.25
C SER A 90 -6.38 -13.90 -13.13
N LEU A 91 -5.35 -13.26 -12.54
CA LEU A 91 -4.09 -12.96 -13.21
C LEU A 91 -3.23 -14.22 -13.48
N ASP A 92 -3.27 -15.20 -12.58
CA ASP A 92 -2.57 -16.49 -12.78
C ASP A 92 -3.21 -17.33 -13.90
N GLU A 93 -4.53 -17.24 -14.04
CA GLU A 93 -5.28 -17.94 -15.08
C GLU A 93 -5.53 -17.10 -16.35
N LEU A 94 -4.89 -15.93 -16.45
CA LEU A 94 -5.16 -14.98 -17.52
C LEU A 94 -4.71 -15.55 -18.87
N THR A 95 -5.64 -15.61 -19.82
CA THR A 95 -5.37 -15.95 -21.23
C THR A 95 -5.73 -14.78 -22.13
N VAL A 96 -5.35 -14.86 -23.42
CA VAL A 96 -5.72 -13.83 -24.41
C VAL A 96 -7.24 -13.67 -24.49
N GLU A 97 -7.97 -14.78 -24.42
CA GLU A 97 -9.43 -14.82 -24.52
C GLU A 97 -10.10 -14.22 -23.28
N LYS A 98 -9.56 -14.49 -22.09
CA LYS A 98 -10.10 -13.98 -20.81
C LYS A 98 -9.68 -12.54 -20.51
N ARG A 99 -8.65 -12.01 -21.17
CA ARG A 99 -8.06 -10.70 -20.88
C ARG A 99 -9.08 -9.57 -20.93
N LYS A 100 -9.91 -9.51 -21.97
CA LYS A 100 -10.90 -8.42 -22.08
C LYS A 100 -11.89 -8.44 -20.92
N GLN A 101 -12.44 -9.61 -20.59
CA GLN A 101 -13.37 -9.75 -19.47
C GLN A 101 -12.72 -9.37 -18.14
N PHE A 102 -11.47 -9.77 -17.93
CA PHE A 102 -10.70 -9.38 -16.75
C PHE A 102 -10.57 -7.86 -16.62
N ILE A 103 -10.20 -7.18 -17.71
CA ILE A 103 -10.06 -5.73 -17.73
C ILE A 103 -11.41 -5.03 -17.51
N ASP A 104 -12.43 -5.38 -18.29
CA ASP A 104 -13.74 -4.74 -18.23
C ASP A 104 -14.33 -4.85 -16.81
N PHE A 105 -14.19 -6.02 -16.16
CA PHE A 105 -14.65 -6.24 -14.79
C PHE A 105 -13.88 -5.41 -13.76
N ASN A 106 -12.55 -5.54 -13.73
CA ASN A 106 -11.73 -4.90 -12.69
C ASN A 106 -11.71 -3.37 -12.82
N CYS A 107 -11.72 -2.84 -14.05
CA CYS A 107 -11.75 -1.40 -14.26
C CYS A 107 -13.07 -0.77 -13.81
N ALA A 108 -14.20 -1.48 -13.98
CA ALA A 108 -15.47 -1.03 -13.41
C ALA A 108 -15.44 -1.03 -11.88
N GLU A 109 -14.87 -2.07 -11.26
CA GLU A 109 -14.67 -2.13 -9.81
C GLU A 109 -13.77 -0.99 -9.29
N PHE A 110 -12.67 -0.69 -9.98
CA PHE A 110 -11.76 0.38 -9.59
C PHE A 110 -12.42 1.75 -9.58
N GLU A 111 -13.34 2.04 -10.50
CA GLU A 111 -14.13 3.28 -10.49
C GLU A 111 -15.05 3.38 -9.27
N GLU A 112 -15.57 2.26 -8.76
CA GLU A 112 -16.33 2.25 -7.50
C GLU A 112 -15.39 2.42 -6.28
N ILE A 113 -14.22 1.77 -6.29
CA ILE A 113 -13.21 1.92 -5.23
C ILE A 113 -12.75 3.37 -5.08
N LYS A 114 -12.54 4.10 -6.19
CA LYS A 114 -12.17 5.52 -6.15
C LYS A 114 -13.16 6.35 -5.33
N LYS A 115 -14.46 6.03 -5.38
CA LYS A 115 -15.49 6.70 -4.59
C LYS A 115 -15.36 6.42 -3.10
N CYS A 116 -14.86 5.24 -2.71
CA CYS A 116 -14.59 4.89 -1.31
C CYS A 116 -13.54 5.80 -0.67
N TYR A 117 -12.60 6.37 -1.44
CA TYR A 117 -11.58 7.25 -0.90
C TYR A 117 -12.12 8.63 -0.52
N ILE A 118 -13.22 9.10 -1.11
CA ILE A 118 -13.70 10.48 -0.95
C ILE A 118 -14.02 10.82 0.52
N PRO A 119 -14.82 10.02 1.26
CA PRO A 119 -15.11 10.31 2.67
C PRO A 119 -13.86 10.21 3.55
N PHE A 120 -13.02 9.21 3.29
CA PHE A 120 -11.78 8.99 4.03
C PHE A 120 -10.80 10.16 3.87
N GLU A 121 -10.62 10.66 2.66
CA GLU A 121 -9.75 11.80 2.36
C GLU A 121 -10.22 13.09 3.03
N ARG A 122 -11.55 13.27 3.20
CA ARG A 122 -12.09 14.40 3.97
C ARG A 122 -11.65 14.32 5.43
N GLN A 123 -11.67 13.14 6.04
CA GLN A 123 -11.22 12.98 7.42
C GLN A 123 -9.69 13.13 7.54
N MET A 124 -8.92 12.61 6.58
CA MET A 124 -7.47 12.84 6.53
C MET A 124 -7.12 14.34 6.49
N LYS A 125 -7.87 15.16 5.76
CA LYS A 125 -7.67 16.63 5.71
C LYS A 125 -7.85 17.33 7.06
N VAL A 126 -8.67 16.77 7.94
CA VAL A 126 -8.86 17.29 9.31
C VAL A 126 -7.70 16.84 10.20
N CYS A 127 -7.28 15.58 10.04
CA CYS A 127 -6.39 14.90 10.97
C CYS A 127 -4.90 14.98 10.64
N LEU A 128 -4.51 15.29 9.41
CA LEU A 128 -3.12 15.22 8.96
C LEU A 128 -2.58 16.59 8.58
N SER A 129 -1.29 16.81 8.82
CA SER A 129 -0.56 17.94 8.25
C SER A 129 -0.60 17.88 6.72
N GLU A 130 -0.35 18.98 6.01
CA GLU A 130 -0.35 18.97 4.54
C GLU A 130 0.64 17.95 3.95
N ARG A 131 1.82 17.82 4.59
CA ARG A 131 2.85 16.84 4.19
C ARG A 131 2.35 15.41 4.40
N ASP A 132 1.79 15.12 5.57
CA ASP A 132 1.29 13.78 5.90
C ASP A 132 0.08 13.41 5.05
N LEU A 133 -0.81 14.37 4.76
CA LEU A 133 -1.93 14.19 3.86
C LEU A 133 -1.45 13.82 2.46
N SER A 134 -0.44 14.54 1.93
CA SER A 134 0.13 14.24 0.61
C SER A 134 0.72 12.82 0.57
N MET A 135 1.53 12.46 1.57
CA MET A 135 2.14 11.13 1.64
C MET A 135 1.09 10.03 1.84
N ALA A 136 0.11 10.23 2.73
CA ALA A 136 -0.97 9.27 2.98
C ALA A 136 -1.83 9.03 1.72
N ARG A 137 -2.15 10.09 0.96
CA ARG A 137 -2.81 9.94 -0.34
C ARG A 137 -1.99 9.04 -1.27
N THR A 138 -0.69 9.31 -1.40
CA THR A 138 0.18 8.46 -2.22
C THR A 138 0.26 7.02 -1.73
N LEU A 139 0.23 6.77 -0.42
CA LEU A 139 0.36 5.42 0.12
C LEU A 139 -0.94 4.59 0.04
N ILE A 140 -2.10 5.24 0.06
CA ILE A 140 -3.40 4.56 0.21
C ILE A 140 -4.25 4.62 -1.06
N ILE A 141 -4.23 5.74 -1.77
CA ILE A 141 -5.08 5.97 -2.94
C ILE A 141 -4.37 5.41 -4.17
N LEU A 142 -4.89 4.30 -4.71
CA LEU A 142 -4.26 3.54 -5.80
C LEU A 142 -4.65 4.03 -7.21
N GLU A 143 -5.01 5.31 -7.36
CA GLU A 143 -5.58 5.84 -8.61
C GLU A 143 -4.67 5.64 -9.83
N LYS A 144 -3.37 5.94 -9.70
CA LYS A 144 -2.41 5.77 -10.79
C LYS A 144 -2.15 4.31 -11.14
N GLU A 145 -2.18 3.42 -10.16
CA GLU A 145 -2.09 1.99 -10.39
C GLU A 145 -3.33 1.46 -11.11
N PHE A 146 -4.53 1.93 -10.74
CA PHE A 146 -5.77 1.61 -11.46
C PHE A 146 -5.74 2.15 -12.89
N GLU A 147 -5.32 3.39 -13.09
CA GLU A 147 -5.14 3.99 -14.42
C GLU A 147 -4.18 3.16 -15.28
N PHE A 148 -3.04 2.77 -14.73
CA PHE A 148 -2.07 1.94 -15.43
C PHE A 148 -2.64 0.58 -15.85
N ILE A 149 -3.42 -0.07 -14.99
CA ILE A 149 -4.08 -1.34 -15.30
C ILE A 149 -5.13 -1.17 -16.40
N CYS A 150 -5.86 -0.05 -16.40
CA CYS A 150 -7.00 0.19 -17.29
C CYS A 150 -6.64 0.90 -18.60
N GLU A 151 -5.43 1.46 -18.69
CA GLU A 151 -4.94 2.19 -19.84
C GLU A 151 -5.07 1.39 -21.15
N ASN A 152 -5.62 2.02 -22.19
CA ASN A 152 -5.76 1.45 -23.53
C ASN A 152 -6.38 0.02 -23.54
N GLU A 153 -7.53 -0.13 -22.87
CA GLU A 153 -8.20 -1.43 -22.68
C GLU A 153 -7.26 -2.47 -22.03
N GLY A 154 -6.51 -2.00 -21.03
CA GLY A 154 -5.57 -2.74 -20.22
C GLY A 154 -4.33 -3.23 -20.95
N ALA A 155 -3.78 -2.43 -21.87
CA ALA A 155 -2.58 -2.74 -22.66
C ALA A 155 -1.40 -3.24 -21.81
N ASN A 156 -1.32 -2.78 -20.56
CA ASN A 156 -0.27 -3.16 -19.61
C ASN A 156 -0.50 -4.51 -18.91
N VAL A 157 -1.69 -5.11 -19.04
CA VAL A 157 -2.00 -6.44 -18.48
C VAL A 157 -1.87 -7.48 -19.58
N VAL A 158 -0.76 -8.23 -19.54
CA VAL A 158 -0.41 -9.23 -20.55
C VAL A 158 -0.45 -10.64 -19.95
N PRO A 159 -1.13 -11.61 -20.60
CA PRO A 159 -1.11 -13.02 -20.21
C PRO A 159 0.32 -13.57 -20.13
N MET A 160 0.60 -14.35 -19.09
CA MET A 160 1.92 -14.95 -18.89
C MET A 160 1.82 -16.45 -18.74
N HIS A 161 2.67 -17.19 -19.47
CA HIS A 161 2.64 -18.66 -19.48
C HIS A 161 2.97 -19.30 -18.11
N ARG A 162 3.54 -18.53 -17.17
CA ARG A 162 3.98 -18.98 -15.83
C ARG A 162 3.91 -17.85 -14.80
N SER A 163 2.80 -17.11 -14.77
CA SER A 163 2.56 -16.17 -13.67
C SER A 163 2.38 -16.92 -12.34
N ASN A 164 2.65 -16.21 -11.25
CA ASN A 164 2.49 -16.74 -9.89
C ASN A 164 2.04 -15.63 -8.93
N TYR A 165 1.20 -14.72 -9.41
CA TYR A 165 0.67 -13.56 -8.69
C TYR A 165 0.08 -13.95 -7.34
N SER A 166 -0.75 -15.00 -7.26
CA SER A 166 -1.38 -15.43 -6.01
C SER A 166 -0.34 -15.85 -4.96
N PHE A 167 0.67 -16.62 -5.36
CA PHE A 167 1.77 -17.02 -4.48
C PHE A 167 2.64 -15.82 -4.09
N CYS A 168 3.01 -14.95 -5.03
CA CYS A 168 3.85 -13.79 -4.76
C CYS A 168 3.19 -12.83 -3.79
N ALA A 169 1.91 -12.56 -4.00
CA ALA A 169 1.10 -11.80 -3.07
C ALA A 169 1.09 -12.49 -1.69
N GLY A 170 0.87 -13.82 -1.65
CA GLY A 170 0.80 -14.58 -0.41
C GLY A 170 2.10 -14.56 0.40
N ASN A 171 3.23 -14.30 -0.26
CA ASN A 171 4.57 -14.34 0.32
C ASN A 171 5.27 -12.96 0.30
N LEU A 172 4.52 -11.87 0.15
CA LEU A 172 5.09 -10.53 -0.01
C LEU A 172 6.03 -10.15 1.15
N ASN A 173 5.68 -10.52 2.39
CA ASN A 173 6.51 -10.28 3.57
C ASN A 173 7.87 -10.99 3.49
N VAL A 174 7.90 -12.20 2.96
CA VAL A 174 9.16 -12.95 2.76
C VAL A 174 10.02 -12.26 1.70
N LEU A 175 9.39 -11.81 0.60
CA LEU A 175 10.08 -11.06 -0.46
C LEU A 175 10.64 -9.72 0.04
N LEU A 176 9.93 -9.04 0.94
CA LEU A 176 10.38 -7.81 1.61
C LEU A 176 11.55 -8.09 2.56
N GLN A 177 11.46 -9.12 3.40
CA GLN A 177 12.52 -9.48 4.35
C GLN A 177 13.84 -9.84 3.65
N GLN A 178 13.78 -10.44 2.46
CA GLN A 178 14.96 -10.76 1.65
C GLN A 178 15.72 -9.52 1.15
N CYS A 179 15.10 -8.35 1.12
CA CYS A 179 15.73 -7.10 0.68
C CYS A 179 16.44 -6.32 1.79
N SER A 180 16.46 -6.88 3.00
CA SER A 180 17.28 -6.52 4.17
C SER A 180 16.52 -5.90 5.34
N GLU A 181 16.74 -6.50 6.52
CA GLU A 181 16.41 -5.87 7.79
C GLU A 181 17.33 -4.68 8.06
N ALA A 182 18.64 -4.80 7.77
CA ALA A 182 19.65 -3.84 8.18
C ALA A 182 19.48 -2.44 7.55
N GLN A 183 19.19 -2.36 6.24
CA GLN A 183 18.96 -1.07 5.57
C GLN A 183 17.64 -0.45 6.05
N TRP A 184 16.60 -1.25 6.23
CA TRP A 184 15.34 -0.79 6.81
C TRP A 184 15.51 -0.26 8.24
N GLN A 185 16.34 -0.89 9.07
CA GLN A 185 16.64 -0.41 10.43
C GLN A 185 17.22 1.01 10.43
N GLN A 186 17.98 1.38 9.39
CA GLN A 186 18.56 2.73 9.25
C GLN A 186 17.50 3.77 8.88
N LEU A 187 16.54 3.40 8.01
CA LEU A 187 15.53 4.33 7.50
C LEU A 187 14.33 4.49 8.43
N ARG A 188 13.86 3.43 9.10
CA ARG A 188 12.54 3.39 9.75
C ARG A 188 12.29 4.51 10.77
N ARG A 189 13.33 4.97 11.47
CA ARG A 189 13.24 6.02 12.50
C ARG A 189 13.47 7.43 11.97
N LYS A 190 13.87 7.57 10.71
CA LYS A 190 14.07 8.88 10.07
C LYS A 190 12.72 9.46 9.67
N THR A 191 12.70 10.78 9.56
CA THR A 191 11.61 11.54 8.96
C THR A 191 12.05 12.00 7.57
N ILE A 192 11.10 12.37 6.70
CA ILE A 192 11.39 12.83 5.34
C ILE A 192 12.41 13.98 5.34
N SER A 193 12.29 14.92 6.28
CA SER A 193 13.18 16.09 6.36
C SER A 193 14.62 15.77 6.74
N THR A 194 14.86 14.59 7.32
CA THR A 194 16.18 14.15 7.82
C THR A 194 16.89 13.19 6.88
N MET A 195 16.35 12.95 5.68
CA MET A 195 16.99 12.11 4.68
C MET A 195 18.25 12.78 4.13
N THR A 196 19.30 11.97 4.01
CA THR A 196 20.57 12.31 3.38
C THR A 196 20.67 11.66 2.00
N THR A 197 21.67 12.07 1.20
CA THR A 197 21.99 11.39 -0.07
C THR A 197 22.21 9.89 0.09
N GLN A 198 22.85 9.48 1.19
CA GLN A 198 23.06 8.07 1.50
C GLN A 198 21.73 7.35 1.77
N ASP A 199 20.80 7.99 2.49
CA ASP A 199 19.47 7.43 2.73
C ASP A 199 18.70 7.25 1.42
N CYS A 200 18.87 8.17 0.47
CA CYS A 200 18.25 8.08 -0.85
C CYS A 200 18.80 6.90 -1.67
N SER A 201 20.12 6.67 -1.68
CA SER A 201 20.73 5.48 -2.30
C SER A 201 20.19 4.20 -1.67
N THR A 202 20.12 4.16 -0.34
CA THR A 202 19.59 3.00 0.39
C THR A 202 18.12 2.75 0.09
N PHE A 203 17.31 3.80 -0.02
CA PHE A 203 15.90 3.67 -0.39
C PHE A 203 15.72 3.14 -1.83
N GLU A 204 16.58 3.56 -2.74
CA GLU A 204 16.60 3.06 -4.11
C GLU A 204 17.04 1.60 -4.22
N GLU A 205 18.09 1.19 -3.49
CA GLU A 205 18.54 -0.19 -3.43
C GLU A 205 17.44 -1.13 -2.90
N LEU A 206 16.74 -0.72 -1.84
CA LEU A 206 15.59 -1.45 -1.30
C LEU A 206 14.48 -1.62 -2.33
N SER A 207 14.12 -0.53 -3.03
CA SER A 207 13.11 -0.54 -4.08
C SER A 207 13.49 -1.47 -5.24
N ASN A 208 14.73 -1.39 -5.71
CA ASN A 208 15.24 -2.25 -6.79
C ASN A 208 15.22 -3.72 -6.39
N CYS A 209 15.72 -4.04 -5.18
CA CYS A 209 15.67 -5.41 -4.68
C CYS A 209 14.24 -5.96 -4.64
N PHE A 210 13.29 -5.17 -4.12
CA PHE A 210 11.91 -5.63 -3.98
C PHE A 210 11.25 -5.87 -5.32
N GLN A 211 11.43 -4.95 -6.29
CA GLN A 211 10.94 -5.13 -7.65
C GLN A 211 11.54 -6.37 -8.31
N GLU A 212 12.84 -6.62 -8.17
CA GLU A 212 13.48 -7.80 -8.74
C GLU A 212 12.98 -9.09 -8.10
N ASN A 213 12.73 -9.10 -6.78
CA ASN A 213 12.13 -10.25 -6.10
C ASN A 213 10.70 -10.53 -6.58
N ILE A 214 9.87 -9.50 -6.76
CA ILE A 214 8.51 -9.63 -7.30
C ILE A 214 8.54 -10.17 -8.74
N LYS A 215 9.42 -9.63 -9.59
CA LYS A 215 9.59 -10.11 -10.97
C LYS A 215 10.00 -11.58 -11.00
N LYS A 216 11.04 -11.96 -10.23
CA LYS A 216 11.52 -13.34 -10.12
C LYS A 216 10.47 -14.29 -9.58
N CYS A 217 9.61 -13.80 -8.70
CA CYS A 217 8.51 -14.58 -8.14
C CYS A 217 7.44 -14.91 -9.20
N GLY A 218 7.33 -14.13 -10.28
CA GLY A 218 6.36 -14.36 -11.36
C GLY A 218 5.20 -13.36 -11.39
N ALA A 219 5.39 -12.17 -10.81
CA ALA A 219 4.36 -11.14 -10.72
C ALA A 219 4.82 -9.78 -11.32
N PRO A 220 5.29 -9.71 -12.57
CA PRO A 220 5.89 -8.49 -13.11
C PRO A 220 4.95 -7.28 -13.18
N LEU A 221 3.62 -7.48 -13.33
CA LEU A 221 2.66 -6.37 -13.20
C LEU A 221 2.78 -5.71 -11.82
N PHE A 222 2.89 -6.50 -10.73
CA PHE A 222 3.02 -5.94 -9.38
C PHE A 222 4.32 -5.16 -9.20
N ALA A 223 5.41 -5.59 -9.85
CA ALA A 223 6.65 -4.83 -9.85
C ALA A 223 6.50 -3.47 -10.56
N GLN A 224 5.73 -3.42 -11.67
CA GLN A 224 5.43 -2.17 -12.37
C GLN A 224 4.55 -1.24 -11.54
N LEU A 225 3.50 -1.77 -10.90
CA LEU A 225 2.64 -1.00 -9.99
C LEU A 225 3.44 -0.45 -8.80
N PHE A 226 4.31 -1.26 -8.21
CA PHE A 226 5.22 -0.78 -7.16
C PHE A 226 6.17 0.31 -7.67
N ALA A 227 6.70 0.19 -8.89
CA ALA A 227 7.56 1.22 -9.47
C ALA A 227 6.83 2.56 -9.70
N ILE A 228 5.55 2.52 -10.06
CA ILE A 228 4.69 3.72 -10.13
C ILE A 228 4.60 4.36 -8.75
N ARG A 229 4.22 3.58 -7.75
CA ARG A 229 4.11 4.04 -6.36
C ARG A 229 5.40 4.62 -5.81
N TYR A 230 6.50 3.89 -5.99
CA TYR A 230 7.83 4.28 -5.53
C TYR A 230 8.24 5.64 -6.07
N ARG A 231 8.02 5.89 -7.38
CA ARG A 231 8.34 7.19 -7.99
C ARG A 231 7.58 8.34 -7.33
N ASP A 232 6.31 8.15 -7.01
CA ASP A 232 5.51 9.18 -6.34
C ASP A 232 5.88 9.40 -4.88
N ILE A 233 6.31 8.36 -4.18
CA ILE A 233 6.88 8.50 -2.83
C ILE A 233 8.16 9.33 -2.91
N VAL A 234 9.10 8.96 -3.79
CA VAL A 234 10.39 9.64 -3.94
C VAL A 234 10.25 11.11 -4.35
N ARG A 235 9.25 11.45 -5.19
CA ARG A 235 8.93 12.85 -5.54
C ARG A 235 8.57 13.72 -4.35
N GLN A 236 8.15 13.12 -3.24
CA GLN A 236 7.78 13.81 -2.01
C GLN A 236 8.90 13.83 -0.96
N THR A 237 10.07 13.29 -1.29
CA THR A 237 11.24 13.29 -0.42
C THR A 237 12.38 14.11 -1.02
N PRO A 238 13.43 14.42 -0.24
CA PRO A 238 14.67 15.00 -0.78
C PRO A 238 15.35 14.14 -1.86
N CYS A 239 14.91 12.91 -2.07
CA CYS A 239 15.47 11.99 -3.06
C CYS A 239 14.94 12.23 -4.48
N SER A 240 14.09 13.24 -4.71
CA SER A 240 13.49 13.52 -6.02
C SER A 240 14.52 13.71 -7.14
N GLU A 241 15.72 14.20 -6.81
CA GLU A 241 16.83 14.35 -7.77
C GLU A 241 17.30 13.02 -8.38
N LEU A 242 17.14 11.88 -7.66
CA LEU A 242 17.47 10.56 -8.21
C LEU A 242 16.60 10.18 -9.42
N ILE A 243 15.37 10.68 -9.48
CA ILE A 243 14.46 10.44 -10.61
C ILE A 243 14.82 11.33 -11.79
N ALA A 244 15.16 12.59 -11.53
CA ALA A 244 15.51 13.56 -12.58
C ALA A 244 16.72 13.11 -13.42
N VAL A 245 17.71 12.47 -12.80
CA VAL A 245 18.93 11.97 -13.49
C VAL A 245 18.65 10.78 -14.44
N ARG A 246 17.48 10.13 -14.35
CA ARG A 246 17.15 8.91 -15.11
C ARG A 246 16.16 9.13 -16.27
N GLU A 247 15.55 10.31 -16.35
CA GLU A 247 14.63 10.69 -17.43
C GLU A 247 15.33 11.50 -18.55
N ASP A 248 16.64 11.78 -18.40
CA ASP A 248 17.56 12.34 -19.40
C ASP A 248 18.37 11.22 -20.12
#